data_AF-A0A438GRD9-F1
#
_entry.id   AF-A0A438GRD9-F1
#
_cell.length_a   1.000
_cell.length_b   1.000
_cell.length_c   1.000
_cell.angle_alpha   90.00
_cell.angle_beta   90.00
_cell.angle_gamma   90.00
#
_symmetry.space_group_name_H-M   'P 1'
#
loop_
_entity.id
_entity.type
_entity.pdbx_description
1 polymer ?
#
loop_
_entity_poly.entity_id
_entity_poly.type
_entity_poly.pdbx_seq_one_letter_code
_entity_poly.pdbx_strand_id
1 'polypeptide(L)'
;MKHVALDYHFIREQVQNGLLRVSHISASDQLADALTKPLARPQFDSHKAKIGLAPRPSILRGHDKDIQLIPEPRLDTFVFYKSKGSIEAFQLDDSKEVVDLVADDLYILRYNSVNPLIESGQIDLV
;
A
#
# COMPACT_ATOMS: atom_id res chain seq x y z
N MET A 1 -6.29 0.31 -33.29
CA MET A 1 -5.29 -0.57 -32.63
C MET A 1 -3.91 -0.29 -33.22
N LYS A 2 -3.27 0.84 -32.90
CA LYS A 2 -1.90 1.16 -33.34
C LYS A 2 -0.87 1.08 -32.20
N HIS A 3 -1.32 1.21 -30.94
CA HIS A 3 -0.45 1.26 -29.76
C HIS A 3 0.17 -0.10 -29.41
N VAL A 4 -0.60 -1.20 -29.48
CA VAL A 4 -0.10 -2.55 -29.17
C VAL A 4 1.05 -2.99 -30.10
N ALA A 5 1.01 -2.58 -31.37
CA ALA A 5 2.07 -2.92 -32.32
C ALA A 5 3.39 -2.19 -32.01
N LEU A 6 3.33 -0.92 -31.60
CA LEU A 6 4.49 -0.14 -31.20
C LEU A 6 5.16 -0.73 -29.95
N ASP A 7 4.38 -1.04 -28.92
CA ASP A 7 4.90 -1.61 -27.67
C ASP A 7 5.55 -2.98 -27.89
N TYR A 8 4.95 -3.82 -28.74
CA TYR A 8 5.52 -5.12 -29.11
C TYR A 8 6.88 -4.97 -29.81
N HIS A 9 6.98 -4.09 -30.80
CA HIS A 9 8.23 -3.89 -31.54
C HIS A 9 9.34 -3.34 -30.64
N PHE A 10 9.00 -2.39 -29.77
CA PHE A 10 9.93 -1.84 -28.78
C PHE A 10 10.47 -2.93 -27.84
N ILE A 11 9.58 -3.70 -27.18
CA ILE A 11 10.00 -4.78 -26.27
C ILE A 11 10.85 -5.82 -27.01
N ARG A 12 10.46 -6.20 -28.24
CA ARG A 12 11.21 -7.17 -29.05
C ARG A 12 12.63 -6.69 -29.35
N GLU A 13 12.80 -5.43 -29.72
CA GLU A 13 14.11 -4.83 -29.98
C GLU A 13 14.98 -4.83 -28.71
N GLN A 14 14.40 -4.45 -27.55
CA GLN A 14 15.12 -4.48 -26.28
C GLN A 14 15.58 -5.90 -25.87
N VAL A 15 14.78 -6.94 -26.19
CA VAL A 15 15.17 -8.34 -25.98
C VAL A 15 16.28 -8.75 -26.94
N GLN A 16 16.20 -8.38 -28.22
CA GLN A 16 17.22 -8.68 -29.23
C GLN A 16 18.56 -8.00 -28.91
N ASN A 17 18.52 -6.78 -28.38
CA ASN A 17 19.69 -6.03 -27.92
C ASN A 17 20.24 -6.55 -26.59
N GLY A 18 19.62 -7.57 -25.97
CA GLY A 18 20.04 -8.16 -24.70
C GLY A 18 19.79 -7.28 -23.47
N LEU A 19 19.07 -6.16 -23.63
CA LEU A 19 18.71 -5.25 -22.53
C LEU A 19 17.58 -5.83 -21.66
N LEU A 20 16.75 -6.70 -22.23
CA LEU A 20 15.69 -7.42 -21.52
C LEU A 20 15.86 -8.93 -21.69
N ARG A 21 15.72 -9.66 -20.58
CA ARG A 21 15.70 -11.13 -20.59
C ARG A 21 14.28 -11.63 -20.36
N VAL A 22 13.76 -12.38 -21.31
CA VAL A 22 12.46 -13.04 -21.17
C VAL A 22 12.66 -14.34 -20.39
N SER A 23 11.83 -14.55 -19.37
CA SER A 23 11.74 -15.81 -18.65
C SER A 23 10.30 -16.30 -18.68
N HIS A 24 10.14 -17.61 -18.81
CA HIS A 24 8.83 -18.23 -18.78
C HIS A 24 8.31 -18.27 -17.34
N ILE A 25 7.09 -17.78 -17.13
CA ILE A 25 6.36 -17.87 -15.86
C ILE A 25 5.25 -18.90 -16.04
N SER A 26 5.07 -19.76 -15.04
CA SER A 26 3.98 -20.75 -15.06
C SER A 26 2.63 -20.04 -15.05
N ALA A 27 1.60 -20.64 -15.66
CA ALA A 27 0.25 -20.06 -15.65
C ALA A 27 -0.31 -19.85 -14.23
N SER A 28 0.10 -20.67 -13.26
CA SER A 28 -0.28 -20.55 -11.84
C SER A 28 0.37 -19.37 -11.11
N ASP A 29 1.43 -18.79 -11.69
CA ASP A 29 2.18 -17.67 -11.12
C ASP A 29 2.03 -16.39 -11.95
N GLN A 30 1.29 -16.44 -13.05
CA GLN A 30 1.02 -15.29 -13.92
C GLN A 30 -0.11 -14.43 -13.35
N LEU A 31 0.18 -13.69 -12.26
CA LEU A 31 -0.79 -12.85 -11.53
C LEU A 31 -1.62 -11.91 -12.43
N ALA A 32 -1.03 -11.38 -13.51
CA ALA A 32 -1.71 -10.52 -14.47
C ALA A 32 -2.93 -11.17 -15.15
N ASP A 33 -3.00 -12.50 -15.20
CA ASP A 33 -4.13 -13.23 -15.79
C ASP A 33 -5.43 -12.97 -15.04
N ALA A 34 -5.36 -12.68 -13.73
CA ALA A 34 -6.53 -12.29 -12.96
C ALA A 34 -7.21 -11.01 -13.46
N LEU A 35 -6.47 -10.11 -14.11
CA LEU A 35 -6.96 -8.82 -14.60
C LEU A 35 -7.23 -8.80 -16.10
N THR A 36 -6.65 -9.75 -16.84
CA THR A 36 -6.64 -9.73 -18.32
C THR A 36 -7.42 -10.88 -18.94
N LYS A 37 -7.75 -11.92 -18.18
CA LYS A 37 -8.42 -13.13 -18.69
C LYS A 37 -9.64 -13.51 -17.84
N PRO A 38 -10.68 -14.09 -18.46
CA PRO A 38 -11.76 -14.74 -17.71
C PRO A 38 -11.27 -16.07 -17.14
N LEU A 39 -10.81 -16.08 -15.89
CA LEU A 39 -10.34 -17.28 -15.19
C LEU A 39 -11.46 -18.00 -14.42
N ALA A 40 -11.31 -19.32 -14.24
CA ALA A 40 -12.16 -20.07 -13.31
C ALA A 40 -11.95 -19.57 -11.86
N ARG A 41 -13.04 -19.54 -11.07
CA ARG A 41 -13.03 -19.03 -9.68
C ARG A 41 -11.82 -19.48 -8.83
N PRO A 42 -11.46 -20.77 -8.73
CA PRO A 42 -10.34 -21.18 -7.87
C PRO A 42 -8.99 -20.57 -8.30
N GLN A 43 -8.76 -20.44 -9.62
CA GLN A 43 -7.55 -19.79 -10.11
C GLN A 43 -7.62 -18.28 -9.85
N PHE A 44 -8.76 -17.64 -10.12
CA PHE A 44 -8.94 -16.23 -9.85
C PHE A 44 -8.72 -15.89 -8.37
N ASP A 45 -9.30 -16.67 -7.45
CA ASP A 45 -9.18 -16.47 -6.00
C ASP A 45 -7.73 -16.65 -5.52
N SER A 46 -7.00 -17.62 -6.06
CA SER A 46 -5.57 -17.81 -5.80
C SER A 46 -4.74 -16.59 -6.23
N HIS A 47 -4.93 -16.11 -7.48
CA HIS A 47 -4.21 -14.92 -7.95
C HIS A 47 -4.62 -13.66 -7.18
N LYS A 48 -5.91 -13.52 -6.86
CA LYS A 48 -6.48 -12.42 -6.07
C LYS A 48 -5.85 -12.34 -4.68
N ALA A 49 -5.69 -13.48 -4.01
CA ALA A 49 -5.02 -13.58 -2.72
C ALA A 49 -3.54 -13.20 -2.83
N LYS A 50 -2.82 -13.72 -3.85
CA LYS A 50 -1.41 -13.38 -4.10
C LYS A 50 -1.19 -11.88 -4.39
N ILE A 51 -2.15 -11.21 -5.03
CA ILE A 51 -2.11 -9.77 -5.32
C ILE A 51 -2.46 -8.92 -4.07
N GLY A 52 -2.97 -9.54 -3.00
CA GLY A 52 -3.36 -8.83 -1.78
C GLY A 52 -4.74 -8.17 -1.86
N LEU A 53 -5.59 -8.59 -2.79
CA LEU A 53 -6.96 -8.09 -2.90
C LEU A 53 -7.85 -8.77 -1.85
N ALA A 54 -7.69 -8.36 -0.59
CA ALA A 54 -8.53 -8.80 0.52
C ALA A 54 -9.90 -8.09 0.46
N PRO A 55 -10.99 -8.76 0.90
CA PRO A 55 -12.24 -8.06 1.14
C PRO A 55 -12.00 -7.00 2.23
N ARG A 56 -12.10 -5.72 1.86
CA ARG A 56 -12.25 -4.67 2.86
C ARG A 56 -13.64 -4.79 3.48
N PRO A 57 -13.80 -4.56 4.78
CA PRO A 57 -15.12 -4.35 5.35
C PRO A 57 -15.77 -3.19 4.59
N SER A 58 -16.93 -3.45 3.99
CA SER A 58 -17.65 -2.43 3.26
C SER A 58 -18.11 -1.37 4.25
N ILE A 59 -17.81 -0.10 3.99
CA ILE A 59 -18.36 1.06 4.73
C ILE A 59 -19.85 1.31 4.41
N LEU A 60 -20.48 0.41 3.65
CA LEU A 60 -21.89 0.47 3.32
C LEU A 60 -22.71 -0.03 4.51
N ARG A 61 -23.63 0.81 4.97
CA ARG A 61 -24.54 0.53 6.08
C ARG A 61 -25.40 -0.69 5.73
N GLY A 62 -25.21 -1.81 6.45
CA GLY A 62 -25.98 -3.05 6.29
C GLY A 62 -25.16 -4.34 6.14
N HIS A 63 -23.83 -4.27 6.11
CA HIS A 63 -22.97 -5.47 6.13
C HIS A 63 -22.74 -5.97 7.57
N ASP A 64 -23.81 -6.41 8.23
CA ASP A 64 -23.75 -7.06 9.54
C ASP A 64 -23.87 -8.57 9.36
N LYS A 65 -22.76 -9.29 9.55
CA LYS A 65 -22.73 -10.64 10.15
C LYS A 65 -21.43 -10.99 10.85
N ASP A 66 -20.36 -10.24 10.62
CA ASP A 66 -19.16 -10.30 11.44
C ASP A 66 -18.63 -8.88 11.58
N ILE A 67 -19.19 -8.10 12.52
CA ILE A 67 -18.38 -7.04 13.13
C ILE A 67 -17.34 -7.81 13.95
N GLN A 68 -16.30 -8.29 13.26
CA GLN A 68 -15.02 -8.46 13.91
C GLN A 68 -14.76 -7.10 14.51
N LEU A 69 -14.80 -7.07 15.84
CA LEU A 69 -14.30 -6.00 16.70
C LEU A 69 -13.23 -5.26 15.90
N ILE A 70 -13.46 -3.99 15.56
CA ILE A 70 -12.50 -3.18 14.78
C ILE A 70 -11.15 -3.54 15.36
N PRO A 71 -10.27 -4.24 14.63
CA PRO A 71 -9.04 -4.72 15.24
C PRO A 71 -8.37 -3.45 15.74
N GLU A 72 -8.09 -3.40 17.05
CA GLU A 72 -7.38 -2.27 17.63
C GLU A 72 -6.25 -1.94 16.68
N PRO A 73 -6.20 -0.69 16.15
CA PRO A 73 -5.22 -0.34 15.15
C PRO A 73 -3.87 -0.79 15.71
N ARG A 74 -3.14 -1.61 14.94
CA ARG A 74 -1.84 -2.10 15.40
C ARG A 74 -1.00 -0.88 15.69
N LEU A 75 -0.79 -0.65 16.96
CA LEU A 75 -0.20 0.53 17.56
C LEU A 75 1.27 0.76 17.11
N ASP A 76 1.90 -0.29 16.58
CA ASP A 76 3.20 -0.30 15.90
C ASP A 76 3.15 0.02 14.39
N THR A 77 1.99 0.35 13.83
CA THR A 77 1.88 0.67 12.40
C THR A 77 2.55 2.01 12.13
N PHE A 78 3.39 2.06 11.10
CA PHE A 78 3.91 3.31 10.55
C PHE A 78 2.83 4.03 9.77
N VAL A 79 2.57 5.28 10.14
CA VAL A 79 1.54 6.11 9.52
C VAL A 79 2.16 7.39 8.99
N PHE A 80 1.66 7.82 7.83
CA PHE A 80 2.02 9.08 7.21
C PHE A 80 1.25 10.20 7.91
N TYR A 81 1.98 11.23 8.34
CA TYR A 81 1.36 12.42 8.89
C TYR A 81 2.03 13.66 8.34
N LYS A 82 1.23 14.71 8.23
CA LYS A 82 1.63 16.04 7.80
C LYS A 82 1.54 16.97 9.00
N SER A 83 2.63 17.64 9.33
CA SER A 83 2.63 18.57 10.44
C SER A 83 1.87 19.85 10.07
N LYS A 84 0.93 20.29 10.92
CA LYS A 84 0.22 21.57 10.73
C LYS A 84 1.03 22.78 11.19
N GLY A 85 2.09 22.57 11.98
CA GLY A 85 2.99 23.61 12.49
C GLY A 85 4.38 23.05 12.76
N SER A 86 5.31 23.91 13.15
CA SER A 86 6.64 23.45 13.59
C SER A 86 6.53 22.93 15.02
N ILE A 87 6.81 21.64 15.23
CA ILE A 87 6.89 21.03 16.56
C ILE A 87 8.37 20.79 16.82
N GLU A 88 8.97 21.67 17.63
CA GLU A 88 10.34 21.50 18.09
C GLU A 88 10.39 20.45 19.20
N ALA A 89 11.40 19.58 19.11
CA ALA A 89 11.79 18.61 20.12
C ALA A 89 10.74 17.53 20.50
N PHE A 90 10.21 16.79 19.52
CA PHE A 90 9.33 15.66 19.79
C PHE A 90 10.10 14.39 20.13
N GLN A 91 9.88 13.83 21.33
CA GLN A 91 10.51 12.58 21.75
C GLN A 91 9.73 11.37 21.23
N LEU A 92 10.39 10.51 20.46
CA LEU A 92 9.77 9.31 19.90
C LEU A 92 9.96 8.11 20.83
N ASP A 93 8.89 7.71 21.53
CA ASP A 93 8.88 6.59 22.48
C ASP A 93 9.98 6.73 23.58
N ASP A 94 10.23 5.68 24.37
CA ASP A 94 11.29 5.64 25.41
C ASP A 94 12.73 5.82 24.85
N SER A 95 12.87 6.13 23.57
CA SER A 95 14.12 6.48 22.90
C SER A 95 14.59 7.86 23.37
N LYS A 96 15.91 8.04 23.55
CA LYS A 96 16.51 9.36 23.81
C LYS A 96 16.61 10.24 22.56
N GLU A 97 16.04 9.81 21.44
CA GLU A 97 16.08 10.54 20.18
C GLU A 97 14.92 11.53 20.10
N VAL A 98 15.29 12.78 19.84
CA VAL A 98 14.39 13.91 19.69
C VAL A 98 14.35 14.26 18.22
N VAL A 99 13.14 14.35 17.67
CA VAL A 99 12.89 14.67 16.26
C VAL A 99 12.19 16.02 16.18
N ASP A 100 12.76 16.93 15.40
CA ASP A 100 12.11 18.20 15.07
C ASP A 100 11.20 17.99 13.85
N LEU A 101 9.92 18.31 14.01
CA LEU A 101 8.92 18.22 12.96
C LEU A 101 8.73 19.61 12.37
N VAL A 102 9.12 19.78 11.11
CA VAL A 102 8.97 21.00 10.35
C VAL A 102 7.53 21.10 9.83
N ALA A 103 6.98 22.31 9.82
CA ALA A 103 5.65 22.56 9.28
C ALA A 103 5.54 22.15 7.81
N ASP A 104 4.40 21.60 7.41
CA ASP A 104 4.07 21.18 6.03
C ASP A 104 4.85 19.97 5.49
N ASP A 105 5.83 19.45 6.24
CA ASP A 105 6.58 18.25 5.88
C ASP A 105 5.83 16.96 6.23
N LEU A 106 6.08 15.93 5.40
CA LEU A 106 5.51 14.60 5.53
C LEU A 106 6.48 13.67 6.25
N TYR A 107 5.99 13.00 7.28
CA TYR A 107 6.78 12.12 8.10
C TYR A 107 6.11 10.76 8.26
N ILE A 108 6.94 9.74 8.54
CA ILE A 108 6.51 8.36 8.75
C ILE A 108 6.96 7.93 10.14
N LEU A 109 6.03 7.90 11.10
CA LEU A 109 6.29 7.47 12.46
C LEU A 109 5.28 6.42 12.90
N ARG A 110 5.58 5.71 13.99
CA ARG A 110 4.64 4.78 14.60
C ARG A 110 3.47 5.54 15.21
N TYR A 111 2.27 4.99 15.05
CA TYR A 111 1.03 5.58 15.55
C TYR A 111 1.08 5.84 17.07
N ASN A 112 1.66 4.93 17.86
CA ASN A 112 1.80 5.08 19.31
C ASN A 112 2.46 6.37 19.75
N SER A 113 3.58 6.70 19.11
CA SER A 113 4.36 7.86 19.49
C SER A 113 3.54 9.12 19.22
N VAL A 114 2.90 9.19 18.06
CA VAL A 114 2.23 10.40 17.56
C VAL A 114 0.76 10.55 17.97
N ASN A 115 0.14 9.52 18.58
CA ASN A 115 -1.26 9.58 19.03
C ASN A 115 -1.61 10.83 19.87
N PRO A 116 -0.82 11.24 20.90
CA PRO A 116 -1.11 12.47 21.64
C PRO A 116 -1.05 13.75 20.79
N LEU A 117 -0.27 13.77 19.71
CA LEU A 117 -0.21 14.91 18.78
C LEU A 117 -1.40 14.95 17.82
N ILE A 118 -1.94 13.79 17.47
CA ILE A 118 -3.18 13.66 16.68
C ILE A 118 -4.37 14.13 17.52
N GLU A 119 -4.46 13.68 18.77
CA GLU A 119 -5.53 14.09 19.69
C GLU A 119 -5.51 15.59 20.02
N SER A 120 -4.32 16.20 20.06
CA SER A 120 -4.18 17.65 20.23
C SER A 120 -4.31 18.45 18.92
N GLY A 121 -4.48 17.79 17.77
CA GLY A 121 -4.72 18.42 16.47
C GLY A 121 -3.51 19.14 15.87
N GLN A 122 -2.30 18.86 16.35
CA GLN A 122 -1.06 19.49 15.88
C GLN A 122 -0.52 18.85 14.60
N ILE A 123 -0.92 17.61 14.32
CA ILE A 123 -0.57 16.87 13.12
C ILE A 123 -1.82 16.23 12.51
N ASP A 124 -1.85 16.13 11.20
CA ASP A 124 -2.91 15.45 10.47
C ASP A 124 -2.39 14.16 9.85
N LEU A 125 -3.18 13.10 9.99
CA LEU A 125 -2.98 11.86 9.24
C LEU A 125 -3.28 12.11 7.75
N VAL A 126 -2.39 11.66 6.87
CA VAL A 126 -2.55 11.75 5.41
C VAL A 126 -2.98 10.41 4.83
#